data_AF-A0A955BDK6-F1
#
_entry.id   AF-A0A955BDK6-F1
#
_cell.length_a   1.000
_cell.length_b   1.000
_cell.length_c   1.000
_cell.angle_alpha   90.00
_cell.angle_beta   90.00
_cell.angle_gamma   90.00
#
_symmetry.space_group_name_H-M   'P 1'
#
loop_
_entity.id
_entity.type
_entity.pdbx_description
1 polymer ?
#
loop_
_entity_poly.entity_id
_entity_poly.type
_entity_poly.pdbx_seq_one_letter_code
_entity_poly.pdbx_strand_id
1 'polypeptide(L)' 'MADEVENAIRENAQGPAKAAGDAGSVEQHKLPDQIAADKYLASKEAARSKSRGLTFNKLVPPGAE' A
#
# COMPACT_ATOMS: atom_id res chain seq x y z
N MET A 1 12.81 2.19 -12.01
CA MET A 1 13.09 1.07 -11.08
C MET A 1 12.19 1.09 -9.85
N ALA A 2 12.20 2.12 -8.99
CA ALA A 2 11.36 2.10 -7.78
C ALA A 2 9.85 2.07 -8.07
N ASP A 3 9.40 2.84 -9.07
CA ASP A 3 7.98 2.88 -9.48
C ASP A 3 7.54 1.59 -10.18
N GLU A 4 8.46 0.93 -10.88
CA GLU A 4 8.25 -0.35 -11.55
C GLU A 4 7.99 -1.46 -10.53
N VAL A 5 8.73 -1.48 -9.43
CA VAL A 5 8.53 -2.42 -8.32
C VAL A 5 7.20 -2.15 -7.60
N GLU A 6 6.83 -0.89 -7.37
CA GLU A 6 5.53 -0.56 -6.77
C GLU A 6 4.35 -0.98 -7.65
N ASN A 7 4.45 -0.77 -8.96
CA ASN A 7 3.43 -1.20 -9.90
C ASN A 7 3.33 -2.72 -9.94
N ALA A 8 4.47 -3.43 -9.98
CA ALA A 8 4.50 -4.88 -9.91
C ALA A 8 3.86 -5.42 -8.62
N ILE A 9 4.10 -4.79 -7.46
CA ILE A 9 3.46 -5.18 -6.19
C ILE A 9 1.94 -4.98 -6.26
N ARG A 10 1.49 -3.84 -6.79
CA ARG A 10 0.06 -3.53 -6.92
C ARG A 10 -0.64 -4.51 -7.86
N GLU A 11 -0.04 -4.79 -9.01
CA GLU A 11 -0.57 -5.72 -10.02
C GLU A 11 -0.62 -7.15 -9.49
N ASN A 12 0.46 -7.63 -8.84
CA ASN A 12 0.48 -8.98 -8.27
C ASN A 12 -0.52 -9.13 -7.11
N ALA A 13 -0.66 -8.12 -6.25
CA ALA A 13 -1.59 -8.16 -5.12
C ALA A 13 -3.08 -8.22 -5.54
N GLN A 14 -3.39 -7.80 -6.78
CA GLN A 14 -4.73 -7.93 -7.35
C GLN A 14 -5.00 -9.32 -7.95
N GLY A 15 -3.95 -10.08 -8.27
CA GLY A 15 -4.02 -11.43 -8.78
C GLY A 15 -4.07 -12.50 -7.69
N PRO A 16 -4.35 -13.76 -8.04
CA PRO A 16 -4.21 -14.88 -7.11
C PRO A 16 -2.73 -15.13 -6.80
N ALA A 17 -2.43 -15.61 -5.59
CA ALA A 17 -1.08 -16.01 -5.21
C ALA A 17 -0.54 -17.14 -6.08
N LYS A 18 -1.45 -17.96 -6.60
CA LYS A 18 -1.15 -19.06 -7.52
C LYS A 18 -2.39 -19.36 -8.34
N ALA A 19 -2.20 -19.62 -9.63
CA ALA A 19 -3.25 -20.12 -10.51
C ALA A 19 -2.79 -21.42 -11.16
N ALA A 20 -3.73 -22.36 -11.35
CA ALA A 20 -3.52 -23.57 -12.14
C ALA A 20 -4.66 -23.71 -13.17
N GLY A 21 -4.35 -24.32 -14.32
CA GLY A 21 -5.23 -24.38 -15.49
C GLY A 21 -5.63 -25.80 -15.88
N ASP A 22 -6.66 -25.89 -16.73
CA ASP A 22 -7.48 -27.02 -17.23
C ASP A 22 -7.92 -28.12 -16.23
N ALA A 23 -7.19 -28.38 -15.16
CA ALA A 23 -7.36 -29.52 -14.26
C ALA A 23 -6.94 -29.25 -12.80
N GLY A 24 -6.83 -27.99 -12.33
CA GLY A 24 -6.24 -27.72 -11.01
C GLY A 24 -6.51 -26.34 -10.41
N SER A 25 -6.01 -26.12 -9.19
CA SER A 25 -6.49 -25.10 -8.24
C SER A 25 -5.80 -23.72 -8.25
N VAL A 26 -6.60 -22.71 -7.90
CA VAL A 26 -6.20 -21.33 -7.59
C VAL A 26 -6.05 -21.15 -6.07
N GLU A 27 -4.97 -20.53 -5.62
CA GLU A 27 -4.72 -20.18 -4.22
C GLU A 27 -4.67 -18.67 -4.06
N GLN A 28 -5.33 -18.16 -3.01
CA GLN A 28 -5.32 -16.74 -2.67
C GLN A 28 -4.18 -16.36 -1.73
N HIS A 29 -3.76 -15.10 -1.80
CA HIS A 29 -2.79 -14.55 -0.86
C HIS A 29 -3.30 -14.63 0.58
N LYS A 30 -2.42 -14.96 1.52
CA LYS A 30 -2.77 -14.93 2.95
C LYS A 30 -3.02 -13.47 3.37
N LEU A 31 -3.97 -13.26 4.26
CA LEU A 31 -4.28 -11.92 4.79
C LEU A 31 -3.07 -11.15 5.31
N PRO A 32 -2.10 -11.76 6.04
CA PRO A 32 -0.90 -11.05 6.49
C PRO A 32 -0.05 -10.51 5.33
N ASP A 33 0.03 -11.24 4.22
CA ASP A 33 0.83 -10.85 3.06
C ASP A 33 0.18 -9.66 2.33
N GLN A 34 -1.16 -9.67 2.23
CA GLN A 34 -1.91 -8.54 1.68
C GLN A 34 -1.74 -7.28 2.53
N ILE A 35 -1.80 -7.43 3.87
CA ILE A 35 -1.57 -6.32 4.81
C ILE A 35 -0.15 -5.78 4.69
N ALA A 36 0.84 -6.66 4.49
CA ALA A 36 2.23 -6.25 4.32
C ALA A 36 2.43 -5.46 3.02
N ALA A 37 1.83 -5.90 1.92
CA ALA A 37 1.86 -5.19 0.64
C ALA A 37 1.22 -3.80 0.76
N ASP A 38 0.05 -3.70 1.39
CA ASP A 38 -0.64 -2.43 1.63
C ASP A 38 0.20 -1.46 2.47
N LYS A 39 0.70 -1.93 3.62
CA LYS A 39 1.57 -1.12 4.50
C LYS A 39 2.82 -0.62 3.78
N TYR A 40 3.43 -1.46 2.94
CA TYR A 40 4.60 -1.08 2.17
C TYR A 40 4.26 0.05 1.18
N LEU A 41 3.19 -0.10 0.40
CA LEU A 41 2.77 0.91 -0.57
C LEU A 41 2.38 2.22 0.12
N ALA A 42 1.59 2.16 1.19
CA ALA A 42 1.20 3.34 1.97
C ALA A 42 2.42 4.06 2.58
N SER A 43 3.41 3.30 3.08
CA SER A 43 4.65 3.89 3.62
C SER A 43 5.48 4.56 2.54
N LYS A 44 5.55 3.98 1.34
CA LYS A 44 6.25 4.58 0.20
C LYS A 44 5.59 5.87 -0.26
N GLU A 45 4.26 5.87 -0.34
CA GLU A 45 3.49 7.07 -0.66
C GLU A 45 3.70 8.17 0.39
N ALA A 46 3.61 7.82 1.67
CA ALA A 46 3.86 8.76 2.77
C ALA A 46 5.27 9.36 2.71
N ALA A 47 6.30 8.55 2.42
CA ALA A 47 7.68 9.02 2.27
C ALA A 47 7.88 9.93 1.05
N ARG A 48 7.12 9.75 -0.03
CA ARG A 48 7.14 10.62 -1.22
C ARG A 48 6.36 11.91 -1.05
N SER A 49 5.40 11.95 -0.12
CA SER A 49 4.60 13.14 0.12
C SER A 49 5.48 14.36 0.44
N LYS A 50 5.03 15.57 0.06
CA LYS A 50 5.78 16.81 0.31
C LYS A 50 6.09 17.03 1.79
N SER A 51 5.21 16.59 2.68
CA SER A 51 5.39 16.67 4.13
C SER A 51 6.10 15.45 4.73
N ARG A 52 6.53 14.48 3.90
CA ARG A 52 7.22 13.24 4.30
C ARG A 52 6.50 12.48 5.42
N GLY A 53 5.16 12.47 5.39
CA GLY A 53 4.33 11.81 6.39
C GLY A 53 4.08 12.63 7.66
N LEU A 54 4.48 13.90 7.69
CA LEU A 54 4.13 14.82 8.78
C LEU A 54 2.78 15.49 8.52
N THR A 55 1.94 15.56 9.55
CA THR A 55 0.66 16.30 9.53
C THR A 55 0.83 17.61 10.29
N PHE A 56 0.53 18.73 9.64
CA PHE A 56 0.53 20.05 10.26
C PHE A 56 -0.90 20.49 10.54
N ASN A 57 -1.26 20.63 11.81
CA ASN A 57 -2.56 21.12 12.25
C ASN A 57 -2.38 22.51 12.87
N LYS A 58 -3.19 23.49 12.44
CA LYS A 58 -3.23 24.82 13.09
C LYS A 58 -4.09 24.72 14.34
N LEU A 59 -3.46 24.74 15.52
CA LEU A 59 -4.18 24.86 16.78
C LEU A 59 -4.51 26.35 17.02
N VAL A 60 -5.78 26.72 16.92
CA VAL A 60 -6.25 28.07 17.29
C VAL A 60 -6.94 27.98 18.65
N PRO A 61 -6.36 28.54 19.72
CA PRO A 61 -6.99 28.53 21.03
C PRO A 61 -8.21 29.48 21.06
N PRO A 62 -9.27 29.13 21.82
CA PRO A 62 -10.41 30.03 22.01
C PRO A 62 -9.93 31.29 22.75
N GLY A 63 -9.92 32.43 22.05
CA GLY A 63 -9.43 33.71 22.60
C GLY A 63 -8.44 34.46 21.71
N ALA A 64 -8.04 33.91 20.55
CA ALA A 64 -7.24 34.61 19.55
C ALA A 64 -8.15 35.19 18.44
N GLU A 65 -8.76 36.34 18.69
CA GLU A 65 -9.13 37.35 17.69
C GLU A 65 -8.47 38.69 18.07
#